data_AF-A0A0M3DEW2-F1
#
_entry.id   AF-A0A0M3DEW2-F1
#
_cell.length_a   1.000
_cell.length_b   1.000
_cell.length_c   1.000
_cell.angle_alpha   90.00
_cell.angle_beta   90.00
_cell.angle_gamma   90.00
#
_symmetry.space_group_name_H-M   'P 1'
#
loop_
_entity.id
_entity.type
_entity.pdbx_description
1 polymer ?
#
loop_
_entity_poly.entity_id
_entity_poly.type
_entity_poly.pdbx_seq_one_letter_code
_entity_poly.pdbx_strand_id
1 'polypeptide(L)'
;MAYAKGKHSVKKKQKLNKQKVKLIALPIVLSLGIFIGYKEVSNAFSSTVGYASPKTVELSKELLESKDPVIQKLIDLAPVYPKIYEILKNPSEYPPEFLVMASKKPETIDFVADFVNHKGGQTEVSTPVEGSYTKGEIPLYMQWDERWGYDKYGPDYFAINGCGPTALSMVAVGLTGNENLSPKYIENFSVKNGYLVDGVGTAWSLMTDGAKKLGLKGKVIPLSASIIISNLEKGNPVIATMGPGHFTTEGHYIVLTGVTDDGKIIVNDSDSKERSSKTWDVDVFLKEAKNVWAFSV
;
A
#
# COMPACT_ATOMS: atom_id res chain seq x y z
N MET A 1 -13.50 53.04 52.68
CA MET A 1 -14.45 52.29 53.53
C MET A 1 -14.47 50.85 53.01
N ALA A 2 -13.65 49.96 53.58
CA ALA A 2 -13.99 48.95 54.59
C ALA A 2 -14.96 47.88 53.99
N TYR A 3 -14.66 46.58 53.91
CA TYR A 3 -14.16 45.67 54.94
C TYR A 3 -13.46 44.42 54.35
N ALA A 4 -12.51 43.88 55.11
CA ALA A 4 -11.80 42.62 54.87
C ALA A 4 -12.51 41.40 55.49
N LYS A 5 -12.23 40.19 54.95
CA LYS A 5 -12.17 38.84 55.59
C LYS A 5 -11.93 37.84 54.44
N GLY A 6 -10.99 36.89 54.44
CA GLY A 6 -10.03 36.39 55.40
C GLY A 6 -9.69 34.93 55.07
N LYS A 7 -8.46 34.52 55.42
CA LYS A 7 -7.92 33.14 55.58
C LYS A 7 -7.17 32.48 54.40
N HIS A 8 -5.84 32.63 54.46
CA HIS A 8 -4.83 31.55 54.64
C HIS A 8 -5.33 30.10 54.57
N SER A 9 -4.62 29.09 54.08
CA SER A 9 -3.24 28.91 53.59
C SER A 9 -3.12 27.40 53.37
N VAL A 10 -2.65 26.90 52.23
CA VAL A 10 -1.69 25.78 52.20
C VAL A 10 -0.82 25.91 50.94
N LYS A 11 0.44 26.31 51.13
CA LYS A 11 1.51 26.12 50.15
C LYS A 11 1.76 24.62 49.98
N LYS A 12 1.36 24.04 48.84
CA LYS A 12 1.79 22.69 48.48
C LYS A 12 3.15 22.80 47.78
N LYS A 13 4.23 22.52 48.54
CA LYS A 13 5.57 22.26 47.99
C LYS A 13 5.46 21.11 46.99
N GLN A 14 5.50 21.38 45.69
CA GLN A 14 5.79 20.34 44.70
C GLN A 14 7.27 19.99 44.81
N LYS A 15 7.54 18.79 45.34
CA LYS A 15 8.85 18.14 45.26
C LYS A 15 9.20 17.99 43.79
N LEU A 16 10.26 18.67 43.35
CA LEU A 16 10.98 18.37 42.12
C LEU A 16 11.48 16.92 42.21
N ASN A 17 10.80 16.03 41.51
CA ASN A 17 11.16 14.63 41.42
C ASN A 17 12.37 14.53 40.50
N LYS A 18 13.58 14.39 41.09
CA LYS A 18 14.80 14.07 40.34
C LYS A 18 14.69 12.63 39.83
N GLN A 19 13.99 12.42 38.73
CA GLN A 19 14.17 11.21 37.94
C GLN A 19 15.49 11.34 37.19
N LYS A 20 16.35 10.34 37.41
CA LYS A 20 17.68 10.20 36.85
C LYS A 20 17.57 10.21 35.33
N VAL A 21 18.02 11.28 34.69
CA VAL A 21 18.28 11.34 33.25
C VAL A 21 19.37 10.31 32.97
N LYS A 22 19.00 9.14 32.44
CA LYS A 22 19.96 8.26 31.79
C LYS A 22 20.33 8.93 30.48
N LEU A 23 21.52 9.50 30.39
CA LEU A 23 22.13 9.84 29.11
C LEU A 23 22.24 8.52 28.32
N ILE A 24 21.37 8.34 27.34
CA ILE A 24 21.59 7.37 26.28
C ILE A 24 22.51 8.09 25.30
N ALA A 25 23.76 7.67 25.24
CA ALA A 25 24.69 8.13 24.23
C ALA A 25 24.14 7.73 22.85
N LEU A 26 23.69 8.72 22.06
CA LEU A 26 23.47 8.53 20.64
C LEU A 26 24.84 8.33 19.97
N PRO A 27 25.07 7.26 19.20
CA PRO A 27 26.19 7.26 18.28
C PRO A 27 25.86 8.26 17.16
N ILE A 28 26.60 9.37 17.15
CA ILE A 28 26.69 10.30 16.03
C ILE A 28 27.23 9.49 14.84
N VAL A 29 26.40 9.23 13.84
CA VAL A 29 26.87 8.72 12.55
C VAL A 29 27.52 9.88 11.81
N LEU A 30 28.83 10.01 12.00
CA LEU A 30 29.69 10.86 11.17
C LEU A 30 29.74 10.24 9.78
N SER A 31 29.11 10.92 8.83
CA SER A 31 29.27 10.72 7.40
C SER A 31 30.72 11.05 6.99
N LEU A 32 31.56 10.01 6.97
CA LEU A 32 32.83 10.03 6.24
C LEU A 32 32.75 8.95 5.17
N GLY A 33 32.62 9.40 3.92
CA GLY A 33 32.71 8.54 2.76
C GLY A 33 34.04 7.81 2.77
N ILE A 34 33.98 6.49 2.70
CA ILE A 34 35.15 5.65 2.49
C ILE A 34 34.77 4.62 1.43
N PHE A 35 35.20 4.94 0.21
CA PHE A 35 35.29 4.06 -0.95
C PHE A 35 36.39 3.03 -0.66
N ILE A 36 36.09 1.97 0.09
CA ILE A 36 37.00 0.82 0.27
C ILE A 36 36.43 -0.39 -0.44
N GLY A 37 37.28 -0.97 -1.29
CA GLY A 37 36.97 -2.05 -2.19
C GLY A 37 36.32 -3.25 -1.49
N TYR A 38 35.39 -3.83 -2.23
CA TYR A 38 34.53 -4.98 -1.94
C TYR A 38 35.23 -6.25 -1.40
N LYS A 39 36.57 -6.26 -1.31
CA LYS A 39 37.38 -7.47 -1.06
C LYS A 39 37.84 -7.63 0.39
N GLU A 40 37.79 -6.58 1.22
CA GLU A 40 38.21 -6.66 2.64
C GLU A 40 37.05 -6.75 3.64
N VAL A 41 35.89 -6.19 3.31
CA VAL A 41 34.69 -6.28 4.18
C VAL A 41 34.19 -7.72 4.32
N SER A 42 34.40 -8.58 3.31
CA SER A 42 34.04 -10.00 3.36
C SER A 42 34.82 -10.77 4.42
N ASN A 43 36.05 -10.36 4.74
CA ASN A 43 36.91 -11.10 5.66
C ASN A 43 36.71 -10.68 7.13
N ALA A 44 36.28 -9.44 7.40
CA ALA A 44 36.07 -8.95 8.76
C ALA A 44 34.72 -9.39 9.36
N PHE A 45 33.72 -9.73 8.53
CA PHE A 45 32.41 -10.19 9.00
C PHE A 45 32.34 -11.70 9.30
N SER A 46 33.43 -12.44 9.05
CA SER A 46 33.46 -13.90 9.18
C SER A 46 33.85 -14.40 10.58
N SER A 47 34.11 -13.52 11.56
CA SER A 47 34.39 -13.94 12.93
C SER A 47 33.38 -13.32 13.88
N THR A 48 32.56 -14.18 14.51
CA THR A 48 31.61 -13.90 15.61
C THR A 48 30.20 -13.40 15.22
N VAL A 49 29.40 -14.22 14.55
CA VAL A 49 28.01 -14.61 14.92
C VAL A 49 27.63 -15.80 14.03
N GLY A 50 27.16 -16.90 14.62
CA GLY A 50 26.66 -18.06 13.87
C GLY A 50 25.36 -17.75 13.16
N TYR A 51 25.43 -17.21 11.95
CA TYR A 51 24.37 -17.30 10.96
C TYR A 51 24.66 -18.51 10.06
N ALA A 52 23.69 -19.40 9.91
CA ALA A 52 23.75 -20.46 8.92
C ALA A 52 24.04 -19.84 7.54
N SER A 53 25.11 -20.30 6.89
CA SER A 53 25.49 -19.86 5.55
C SER A 53 24.30 -20.09 4.60
N PRO A 54 23.83 -19.07 3.85
CA PRO A 54 22.81 -19.31 2.84
C PRO A 54 23.39 -20.29 1.82
N LYS A 55 22.61 -21.31 1.43
CA LYS A 55 22.90 -22.05 0.20
C LYS A 55 22.97 -21.01 -0.91
N THR A 56 24.17 -20.77 -1.45
CA THR A 56 24.34 -19.93 -2.64
C THR A 56 23.58 -20.60 -3.77
N VAL A 57 22.42 -20.08 -4.12
CA VAL A 57 21.72 -20.50 -5.34
C VAL A 57 22.62 -20.08 -6.50
N GLU A 58 23.21 -21.05 -7.18
CA GLU A 58 24.11 -20.81 -8.29
C GLU A 58 23.28 -20.37 -9.50
N LEU A 59 23.24 -19.06 -9.73
CA LEU A 59 22.59 -18.48 -10.90
C LEU A 59 23.37 -18.88 -12.16
N SER A 60 22.66 -19.14 -13.27
CA SER A 60 23.32 -19.49 -14.52
C SER A 60 24.20 -18.33 -15.00
N LYS A 61 25.33 -18.66 -15.64
CA LYS A 61 26.23 -17.66 -16.23
C LYS A 61 25.50 -16.75 -17.22
N GLU A 62 24.57 -17.30 -17.99
CA GLU A 62 23.71 -16.56 -18.92
C GLU A 62 22.88 -15.48 -18.20
N LEU A 63 22.32 -15.81 -17.04
CA LEU A 63 21.52 -14.86 -16.27
C LEU A 63 22.38 -13.74 -15.69
N LEU A 64 23.56 -14.07 -15.17
CA LEU A 64 24.53 -13.08 -14.66
C LEU A 64 25.03 -12.14 -15.77
N GLU A 65 25.14 -12.63 -17.00
CA GLU A 65 25.54 -11.85 -18.18
C GLU A 65 24.35 -11.20 -18.92
N SER A 66 23.13 -11.34 -18.39
CA SER A 66 21.92 -10.78 -19.02
C SER A 66 22.00 -9.27 -19.18
N LYS A 67 21.56 -8.75 -20.33
CA LYS A 67 21.45 -7.29 -20.56
C LYS A 67 20.08 -6.73 -20.23
N ASP A 68 19.15 -7.57 -19.77
CA ASP A 68 17.82 -7.12 -19.38
C ASP A 68 17.90 -6.33 -18.05
N PRO A 69 17.49 -5.05 -18.04
CA PRO A 69 17.57 -4.22 -16.84
C PRO A 69 16.68 -4.72 -15.69
N VAL A 70 15.58 -5.40 -15.98
CA VAL A 70 14.69 -5.99 -14.96
C VAL A 70 15.42 -7.15 -14.29
N ILE A 71 16.05 -8.03 -15.07
CA ILE A 71 16.80 -9.18 -14.55
C ILE A 71 18.00 -8.70 -13.73
N GLN A 72 18.76 -7.71 -14.21
CA GLN A 72 19.88 -7.15 -13.46
C GLN A 72 19.42 -6.56 -12.12
N LYS A 73 18.31 -5.83 -12.11
CA LYS A 73 17.75 -5.29 -10.86
C LYS A 73 17.30 -6.39 -9.89
N LEU A 74 16.74 -7.48 -10.40
CA LEU A 74 16.39 -8.64 -9.56
C LEU A 74 17.64 -9.30 -8.98
N ILE A 75 18.71 -9.47 -9.78
CA ILE A 75 20.00 -9.98 -9.30
C ILE A 75 20.55 -9.12 -8.15
N ASP A 76 20.52 -7.80 -8.31
CA ASP A 76 20.98 -6.84 -7.28
C ASP A 76 20.18 -6.93 -5.98
N LEU A 77 18.87 -7.22 -6.08
CA LEU A 77 17.96 -7.34 -4.93
C LEU A 77 18.03 -8.71 -4.24
N ALA A 78 18.45 -9.77 -4.95
CA ALA A 78 18.40 -11.15 -4.46
C ALA A 78 19.16 -11.40 -3.14
N PRO A 79 20.32 -10.76 -2.85
CA PRO A 79 20.99 -10.88 -1.56
C PRO A 79 20.15 -10.37 -0.38
N VAL A 80 19.28 -9.38 -0.61
CA VAL A 80 18.42 -8.78 0.41
C VAL A 80 17.08 -9.52 0.50
N TYR A 81 16.57 -10.02 -0.63
CA TYR A 81 15.30 -10.71 -0.75
C TYR A 81 15.50 -12.11 -1.37
N PRO A 82 15.81 -13.14 -0.55
CA PRO A 82 16.23 -14.45 -1.06
C PRO A 82 15.20 -15.18 -1.95
N LYS A 83 13.90 -14.89 -1.82
CA LYS A 83 12.86 -15.43 -2.70
C LYS A 83 13.03 -15.04 -4.17
N ILE A 84 13.78 -13.97 -4.45
CA ILE A 84 14.14 -13.62 -5.84
C ILE A 84 14.97 -14.73 -6.50
N TYR A 85 15.75 -15.52 -5.75
CA TYR A 85 16.46 -16.65 -6.33
C TYR A 85 15.52 -17.72 -6.91
N GLU A 86 14.29 -17.85 -6.38
CA GLU A 86 13.27 -18.74 -6.93
C GLU A 86 12.79 -18.23 -8.29
N ILE A 87 12.54 -16.92 -8.39
CA ILE A 87 12.17 -16.25 -9.65
C ILE A 87 13.31 -16.39 -10.68
N LEU A 88 14.55 -16.11 -10.26
CA LEU A 88 15.74 -16.11 -11.12
C LEU A 88 16.15 -17.52 -11.58
N LYS A 89 15.67 -18.59 -10.93
CA LYS A 89 15.93 -19.97 -11.37
C LYS A 89 15.29 -20.27 -12.73
N ASN A 90 14.10 -19.74 -12.98
CA ASN A 90 13.43 -19.85 -14.28
C ASN A 90 12.56 -18.62 -14.59
N PRO A 91 13.16 -17.47 -14.96
CA PRO A 91 12.42 -16.23 -15.18
C PRO A 91 11.35 -16.36 -16.27
N SER A 92 11.54 -17.27 -17.22
CA SER A 92 10.60 -17.51 -18.33
C SER A 92 9.25 -18.07 -17.90
N GLU A 93 9.12 -18.58 -16.68
CA GLU A 93 7.85 -19.06 -16.13
C GLU A 93 6.95 -17.94 -15.58
N TYR A 94 7.47 -16.72 -15.48
CA TYR A 94 6.77 -15.58 -14.90
C TYR A 94 6.34 -14.60 -16.00
N PRO A 95 5.15 -13.98 -15.90
CA PRO A 95 4.75 -12.89 -16.76
C PRO A 95 5.76 -11.72 -16.67
N PRO A 96 6.13 -11.08 -17.78
CA PRO A 96 7.06 -9.95 -17.77
C PRO A 96 6.66 -8.83 -16.80
N GLU A 97 5.37 -8.54 -16.70
CA GLU A 97 4.80 -7.55 -15.78
C GLU A 97 5.06 -7.87 -14.31
N PHE A 98 5.12 -9.15 -13.93
CA PHE A 98 5.41 -9.57 -12.56
C PHE A 98 6.90 -9.46 -12.24
N LEU A 99 7.78 -9.75 -13.20
CA LEU A 99 9.21 -9.49 -13.06
C LEU A 99 9.48 -7.99 -12.86
N VAL A 100 8.82 -7.14 -13.66
CA VAL A 100 8.89 -5.68 -13.49
C VAL A 100 8.35 -5.27 -12.12
N MET A 101 7.21 -5.82 -11.68
CA MET A 101 6.62 -5.54 -10.37
C MET A 101 7.59 -5.86 -9.24
N ALA A 102 8.13 -7.09 -9.17
CA ALA A 102 9.08 -7.50 -8.13
C ALA A 102 10.36 -6.66 -8.15
N SER A 103 10.85 -6.27 -9.33
CA SER A 103 12.04 -5.42 -9.45
C SER A 103 11.82 -3.99 -8.92
N LYS A 104 10.58 -3.48 -8.95
CA LYS A 104 10.25 -2.11 -8.53
C LYS A 104 9.69 -2.05 -7.11
N LYS A 105 9.02 -3.10 -6.67
CA LYS A 105 8.28 -3.17 -5.41
C LYS A 105 8.68 -4.43 -4.65
N PRO A 106 9.71 -4.37 -3.78
CA PRO A 106 10.12 -5.54 -3.02
C PRO A 106 9.01 -6.17 -2.17
N GLU A 107 8.00 -5.39 -1.78
CA GLU A 107 6.81 -5.87 -1.07
C GLU A 107 5.96 -6.89 -1.85
N THR A 108 6.15 -7.02 -3.17
CA THR A 108 5.41 -7.98 -4.01
C THR A 108 6.23 -9.23 -4.35
N ILE A 109 7.48 -9.34 -3.88
CA ILE A 109 8.37 -10.46 -4.26
C ILE A 109 7.76 -11.81 -3.88
N ASP A 110 7.15 -11.90 -2.69
CA ASP A 110 6.53 -13.13 -2.21
C ASP A 110 5.37 -13.57 -3.10
N PHE A 111 4.51 -12.63 -3.48
CA PHE A 111 3.42 -12.84 -4.45
C PHE A 111 3.98 -13.27 -5.81
N VAL A 112 5.00 -12.58 -6.32
CA VAL A 112 5.55 -12.93 -7.64
C VAL A 112 6.20 -14.31 -7.62
N ALA A 113 7.01 -14.63 -6.61
CA ALA A 113 7.69 -15.92 -6.51
C ALA A 113 6.70 -17.10 -6.49
N ASP A 114 5.56 -16.93 -5.82
CA ASP A 114 4.55 -17.96 -5.62
C ASP A 114 3.58 -18.13 -6.81
N PHE A 115 3.65 -17.26 -7.82
CA PHE A 115 2.85 -17.36 -9.05
C PHE A 115 2.90 -18.74 -9.69
N VAL A 116 4.06 -19.41 -9.69
CA VAL A 116 4.23 -20.71 -10.36
C VAL A 116 3.43 -21.83 -9.70
N ASN A 117 3.10 -21.70 -8.42
CA ASN A 117 2.26 -22.63 -7.68
C ASN A 117 0.76 -22.38 -7.90
N HIS A 118 0.42 -21.21 -8.44
CA HIS A 118 -0.95 -20.73 -8.65
C HIS A 118 -1.34 -20.60 -10.13
N LYS A 119 -0.60 -21.28 -11.03
CA LYS A 119 -0.90 -21.32 -12.47
C LYS A 119 -2.31 -21.91 -12.68
N GLY A 120 -3.28 -21.06 -12.96
CA GLY A 120 -4.68 -21.47 -13.19
C GLY A 120 -5.74 -20.47 -12.70
N GLY A 121 -5.36 -19.46 -11.92
CA GLY A 121 -6.31 -18.51 -11.32
C GLY A 121 -7.20 -19.17 -10.24
N GLN A 122 -7.95 -18.37 -9.49
CA GLN A 122 -8.95 -18.88 -8.57
C GLN A 122 -10.32 -18.99 -9.26
N THR A 123 -10.94 -20.17 -9.17
CA THR A 123 -12.27 -20.42 -9.76
C THR A 123 -13.43 -19.91 -8.91
N GLU A 124 -13.16 -19.45 -7.69
CA GLU A 124 -14.22 -19.00 -6.79
C GLU A 124 -14.75 -17.62 -7.18
N VAL A 125 -16.07 -17.52 -7.26
CA VAL A 125 -16.78 -16.29 -7.66
C VAL A 125 -16.66 -15.20 -6.59
N SER A 126 -16.39 -15.57 -5.35
CA SER A 126 -16.19 -14.67 -4.23
C SER A 126 -15.28 -15.35 -3.21
N THR A 127 -14.22 -14.65 -2.82
CA THR A 127 -13.39 -15.01 -1.68
C THR A 127 -13.65 -13.96 -0.59
N PRO A 128 -14.50 -14.24 0.41
CA PRO A 128 -14.77 -13.29 1.49
C PRO A 128 -13.49 -12.87 2.19
N VAL A 129 -13.46 -11.63 2.67
CA VAL A 129 -12.34 -11.06 3.42
C VAL A 129 -12.61 -11.14 4.92
N GLU A 130 -12.91 -12.35 5.41
CA GLU A 130 -13.33 -12.59 6.80
C GLU A 130 -12.33 -12.05 7.84
N GLY A 131 -12.85 -11.33 8.84
CA GLY A 131 -12.06 -10.79 9.95
C GLY A 131 -11.20 -9.57 9.58
N SER A 132 -11.41 -8.98 8.40
CA SER A 132 -10.70 -7.77 7.98
C SER A 132 -11.45 -6.48 8.35
N TYR A 133 -12.74 -6.57 8.69
CA TYR A 133 -13.56 -5.42 9.05
C TYR A 133 -13.43 -5.04 10.52
N THR A 134 -13.09 -3.77 10.76
CA THR A 134 -13.23 -3.10 12.06
C THR A 134 -14.22 -1.95 11.92
N LYS A 135 -15.21 -1.89 12.81
CA LYS A 135 -16.25 -0.85 12.74
C LYS A 135 -15.65 0.55 12.84
N GLY A 136 -15.94 1.37 11.84
CA GLY A 136 -15.45 2.74 11.76
C GLY A 136 -14.11 2.89 11.03
N GLU A 137 -13.53 1.79 10.55
CA GLU A 137 -12.30 1.79 9.77
C GLU A 137 -12.56 1.36 8.32
N ILE A 138 -11.77 1.91 7.40
CA ILE A 138 -11.73 1.46 6.02
C ILE A 138 -10.57 0.46 5.88
N PRO A 139 -10.83 -0.82 5.59
CA PRO A 139 -9.77 -1.82 5.49
C PRO A 139 -8.82 -1.50 4.33
N LEU A 140 -7.56 -1.89 4.47
CA LEU A 140 -6.58 -1.86 3.38
C LEU A 140 -6.52 -3.24 2.72
N TYR A 141 -6.81 -3.29 1.42
CA TYR A 141 -6.63 -4.49 0.60
C TYR A 141 -5.59 -4.22 -0.50
N MET A 142 -4.71 -5.19 -0.71
CA MET A 142 -3.74 -5.12 -1.80
C MET A 142 -4.34 -5.74 -3.07
N GLN A 143 -4.19 -5.07 -4.22
CA GLN A 143 -4.64 -5.63 -5.50
C GLN A 143 -3.83 -6.87 -5.88
N TRP A 144 -2.62 -7.02 -5.34
CA TRP A 144 -1.73 -8.18 -5.52
C TRP A 144 -1.83 -9.23 -4.41
N ASP A 145 -2.96 -9.33 -3.71
CA ASP A 145 -3.21 -10.44 -2.78
C ASP A 145 -3.43 -11.76 -3.55
N GLU A 146 -2.88 -12.89 -3.08
CA GLU A 146 -2.96 -14.20 -3.76
C GLU A 146 -4.39 -14.69 -4.02
N ARG A 147 -5.36 -14.20 -3.24
CA ARG A 147 -6.78 -14.55 -3.36
C ARG A 147 -7.43 -14.06 -4.66
N TRP A 148 -6.83 -13.09 -5.35
CA TRP A 148 -7.37 -12.51 -6.59
C TRP A 148 -6.31 -11.95 -7.55
N GLY A 149 -5.13 -11.61 -7.07
CA GLY A 149 -4.11 -10.90 -7.85
C GLY A 149 -3.61 -11.66 -9.08
N TYR A 150 -3.68 -13.00 -9.05
CA TYR A 150 -3.30 -13.86 -10.18
C TYR A 150 -4.41 -14.01 -11.23
N ASP A 151 -5.61 -13.50 -10.97
CA ASP A 151 -6.71 -13.57 -11.92
C ASP A 151 -6.55 -12.56 -13.05
N LYS A 152 -7.22 -12.80 -14.18
CA LYS A 152 -7.23 -11.88 -15.32
C LYS A 152 -8.36 -10.87 -15.17
N TYR A 153 -8.01 -9.60 -15.30
CA TYR A 153 -8.95 -8.49 -15.36
C TYR A 153 -8.76 -7.76 -16.69
N GLY A 154 -9.39 -8.32 -17.73
CA GLY A 154 -9.14 -7.93 -19.12
C GLY A 154 -7.86 -8.56 -19.65
N PRO A 155 -7.01 -7.83 -20.39
CA PRO A 155 -5.76 -8.38 -20.90
C PRO A 155 -4.70 -8.61 -19.79
N ASP A 156 -4.75 -7.81 -18.72
CA ASP A 156 -3.76 -7.84 -17.65
C ASP A 156 -4.21 -8.70 -16.46
N TYR A 157 -3.27 -8.95 -15.54
CA TYR A 157 -3.58 -9.53 -14.24
C TYR A 157 -4.21 -8.49 -13.31
N PHE A 158 -5.10 -8.93 -12.42
CA PHE A 158 -5.72 -8.08 -11.43
C PHE A 158 -4.69 -7.39 -10.51
N ALA A 159 -3.56 -8.06 -10.23
CA ALA A 159 -2.43 -7.45 -9.52
C ALA A 159 -1.83 -6.23 -10.23
N ILE A 160 -2.06 -6.04 -11.54
CA ILE A 160 -1.56 -4.91 -12.33
C ILE A 160 -2.61 -3.79 -12.43
N ASN A 161 -3.85 -4.12 -12.74
CA ASN A 161 -4.88 -3.14 -13.10
C ASN A 161 -6.15 -3.18 -12.22
N GLY A 162 -6.13 -3.92 -11.11
CA GLY A 162 -7.27 -4.11 -10.19
C GLY A 162 -7.52 -2.95 -9.21
N CYS A 163 -6.79 -1.84 -9.30
CA CYS A 163 -6.88 -0.73 -8.34
C CYS A 163 -8.30 -0.19 -8.12
N GLY A 164 -9.11 -0.09 -9.18
CA GLY A 164 -10.49 0.39 -9.12
C GLY A 164 -11.40 -0.53 -8.29
N PRO A 165 -11.56 -1.81 -8.66
CA PRO A 165 -12.32 -2.79 -7.88
C PRO A 165 -11.84 -2.91 -6.45
N THR A 166 -10.52 -2.92 -6.21
CA THR A 166 -9.98 -2.99 -4.85
C THR A 166 -10.33 -1.73 -4.04
N ALA A 167 -10.21 -0.53 -4.61
CA ALA A 167 -10.61 0.72 -3.95
C ALA A 167 -12.10 0.74 -3.59
N LEU A 168 -12.97 0.32 -4.51
CA LEU A 168 -14.40 0.25 -4.22
C LEU A 168 -14.73 -0.82 -3.18
N SER A 169 -14.05 -1.97 -3.20
CA SER A 169 -14.19 -3.01 -2.17
C SER A 169 -13.84 -2.49 -0.78
N MET A 170 -12.70 -1.79 -0.62
CA MET A 170 -12.31 -1.20 0.67
C MET A 170 -13.40 -0.28 1.22
N VAL A 171 -13.91 0.63 0.39
CA VAL A 171 -15.00 1.54 0.77
C VAL A 171 -16.29 0.78 1.10
N ALA A 172 -16.64 -0.22 0.29
CA ALA A 172 -17.85 -1.01 0.46
C ALA A 172 -17.84 -1.77 1.79
N VAL A 173 -16.76 -2.49 2.08
CA VAL A 173 -16.61 -3.24 3.33
C VAL A 173 -16.56 -2.28 4.51
N GLY A 174 -15.76 -1.21 4.44
CA GLY A 174 -15.62 -0.24 5.54
C GLY A 174 -16.93 0.46 5.92
N LEU A 175 -17.79 0.77 4.95
CA LEU A 175 -19.06 1.44 5.22
C LEU A 175 -20.20 0.51 5.64
N THR A 176 -20.18 -0.75 5.19
CA THR A 176 -21.31 -1.68 5.39
C THR A 176 -21.02 -2.79 6.39
N GLY A 177 -19.75 -3.09 6.65
CA GLY A 177 -19.32 -4.30 7.34
C GLY A 177 -19.56 -5.60 6.56
N ASN A 178 -19.94 -5.52 5.28
CA ASN A 178 -20.22 -6.70 4.46
C ASN A 178 -18.94 -7.22 3.80
N GLU A 179 -18.26 -8.16 4.46
CA GLU A 179 -17.01 -8.79 4.00
C GLU A 179 -17.16 -9.65 2.73
N ASN A 180 -18.39 -9.85 2.22
CA ASN A 180 -18.62 -10.45 0.91
C ASN A 180 -18.33 -9.49 -0.26
N LEU A 181 -18.24 -8.18 0.01
CA LEU A 181 -17.88 -7.17 -1.00
C LEU A 181 -16.36 -7.11 -1.19
N SER A 182 -15.70 -8.27 -1.26
CA SER A 182 -14.26 -8.42 -1.40
C SER A 182 -13.76 -7.94 -2.77
N PRO A 183 -12.44 -7.71 -2.94
CA PRO A 183 -11.90 -7.31 -4.24
C PRO A 183 -12.23 -8.32 -5.34
N LYS A 184 -12.21 -9.63 -5.03
CA LYS A 184 -12.64 -10.71 -5.94
C LYS A 184 -14.09 -10.57 -6.39
N TYR A 185 -15.00 -10.25 -5.45
CA TYR A 185 -16.39 -10.04 -5.80
C TYR A 185 -16.57 -8.81 -6.70
N ILE A 186 -15.90 -7.69 -6.38
CA ILE A 186 -16.02 -6.44 -7.13
C ILE A 186 -15.35 -6.55 -8.52
N GLU A 187 -14.27 -7.33 -8.65
CA GLU A 187 -13.69 -7.73 -9.94
C GLU A 187 -14.75 -8.36 -10.84
N ASN A 188 -15.35 -9.46 -10.39
CA ASN A 188 -16.36 -10.20 -11.13
C ASN A 188 -17.59 -9.33 -11.45
N PHE A 189 -18.02 -8.52 -10.47
CA PHE A 189 -19.09 -7.55 -10.66
C PHE A 189 -18.75 -6.53 -11.74
N SER A 190 -17.52 -6.01 -11.73
CA SER A 190 -17.04 -5.03 -12.70
C SER A 190 -17.07 -5.59 -14.11
N VAL A 191 -16.53 -6.79 -14.32
CA VAL A 191 -16.53 -7.47 -15.62
C VAL A 191 -17.97 -7.72 -16.09
N LYS A 192 -18.80 -8.34 -15.24
CA LYS A 192 -20.19 -8.70 -15.56
C LYS A 192 -21.06 -7.50 -15.93
N ASN A 193 -20.77 -6.33 -15.38
CA ASN A 193 -21.57 -5.11 -15.60
C ASN A 193 -20.94 -4.14 -16.62
N GLY A 194 -19.85 -4.53 -17.30
CA GLY A 194 -19.22 -3.71 -18.33
C GLY A 194 -18.48 -2.49 -17.80
N TYR A 195 -17.93 -2.57 -16.57
CA TYR A 195 -17.10 -1.52 -15.98
C TYR A 195 -15.60 -1.71 -16.21
N LEU A 196 -15.19 -2.82 -16.83
CA LEU A 196 -13.85 -3.01 -17.35
C LEU A 196 -13.80 -2.50 -18.81
N VAL A 197 -12.85 -1.63 -19.11
CA VAL A 197 -12.67 -1.00 -20.42
C VAL A 197 -11.26 -1.31 -20.94
N ASP A 198 -11.18 -1.92 -22.12
CA ASP A 198 -9.92 -2.32 -22.74
C ASP A 198 -8.97 -1.12 -22.91
N GLY A 199 -7.73 -1.29 -22.47
CA GLY A 199 -6.68 -0.26 -22.52
C GLY A 199 -6.85 0.91 -21.55
N VAL A 200 -7.91 0.93 -20.73
CA VAL A 200 -8.18 1.98 -19.73
C VAL A 200 -8.23 1.42 -18.31
N GLY A 201 -8.64 0.15 -18.16
CA GLY A 201 -8.89 -0.47 -16.86
C GLY A 201 -10.32 -0.21 -16.41
N THR A 202 -10.49 0.30 -15.18
CA THR A 202 -11.82 0.44 -14.58
C THR A 202 -12.50 1.76 -14.92
N ALA A 203 -13.71 1.69 -15.47
CA ALA A 203 -14.56 2.83 -15.79
C ALA A 203 -14.95 3.63 -14.54
N TRP A 204 -14.96 4.95 -14.67
CA TRP A 204 -15.39 5.89 -13.62
C TRP A 204 -16.84 5.66 -13.17
N SER A 205 -17.69 5.13 -14.05
CA SER A 205 -19.08 4.76 -13.73
C SER A 205 -19.18 3.65 -12.69
N LEU A 206 -18.13 2.85 -12.45
CA LEU A 206 -18.10 1.92 -11.33
C LEU A 206 -18.25 2.67 -9.99
N MET A 207 -17.63 3.85 -9.87
CA MET A 207 -17.64 4.68 -8.65
C MET A 207 -18.97 5.40 -8.40
N THR A 208 -19.92 5.31 -9.34
CA THR A 208 -21.24 5.95 -9.25
C THR A 208 -22.36 4.94 -9.45
N ASP A 209 -22.66 4.58 -10.69
CA ASP A 209 -23.72 3.62 -11.03
C ASP A 209 -23.41 2.21 -10.52
N GLY A 210 -22.14 1.80 -10.57
CA GLY A 210 -21.67 0.53 -9.98
C GLY A 210 -21.86 0.50 -8.47
N ALA A 211 -21.36 1.52 -7.77
CA ALA A 211 -21.52 1.69 -6.33
C ALA A 211 -23.00 1.67 -5.91
N LYS A 212 -23.89 2.32 -6.68
CA LYS A 212 -25.34 2.30 -6.45
C LYS A 212 -25.94 0.90 -6.52
N LYS A 213 -25.54 0.09 -7.50
CA LYS A 213 -25.99 -1.32 -7.63
C LYS A 213 -25.50 -2.20 -6.47
N LEU A 214 -24.43 -1.79 -5.79
CA LEU A 214 -23.86 -2.47 -4.63
C LEU A 214 -24.42 -1.94 -3.28
N GLY A 215 -25.41 -1.05 -3.32
CA GLY A 215 -26.03 -0.48 -2.12
C GLY A 215 -25.30 0.73 -1.52
N LEU A 216 -24.33 1.31 -2.24
CA LEU A 216 -23.59 2.50 -1.81
C LEU A 216 -24.07 3.76 -2.53
N LYS A 217 -23.77 4.92 -1.97
CA LYS A 217 -23.98 6.23 -2.62
C LYS A 217 -22.63 6.84 -2.98
N GLY A 218 -22.12 6.54 -4.17
CA GLY A 218 -20.94 7.21 -4.73
C GLY A 218 -21.33 8.47 -5.51
N LYS A 219 -20.72 9.62 -5.18
CA LYS A 219 -21.00 10.90 -5.85
C LYS A 219 -19.71 11.65 -6.17
N VAL A 220 -19.61 12.15 -7.40
CA VAL A 220 -18.55 13.10 -7.76
C VAL A 220 -18.68 14.33 -6.86
N ILE A 221 -17.56 14.74 -6.27
CA ILE A 221 -17.45 15.98 -5.49
C ILE A 221 -16.46 16.92 -6.16
N PRO A 222 -16.55 18.25 -5.95
CA PRO A 222 -15.53 19.16 -6.46
C PRO A 222 -14.16 18.85 -5.85
N LEU A 223 -13.11 18.98 -6.66
CA LEU A 223 -11.72 18.85 -6.22
C LEU A 223 -11.33 20.09 -5.38
N SER A 224 -11.70 20.06 -4.10
CA SER A 224 -11.53 21.16 -3.15
C SER A 224 -11.08 20.60 -1.81
N ALA A 225 -10.05 21.22 -1.22
CA ALA A 225 -9.52 20.81 0.08
C ALA A 225 -10.62 20.76 1.15
N SER A 226 -11.43 21.83 1.25
CA SER A 226 -12.48 21.92 2.26
C SER A 226 -13.58 20.87 2.09
N ILE A 227 -13.90 20.51 0.84
CA ILE A 227 -14.94 19.51 0.56
C ILE A 227 -14.42 18.10 0.84
N ILE A 228 -13.19 17.80 0.43
CA ILE A 228 -12.54 16.50 0.72
C ILE A 228 -12.44 16.32 2.23
N ILE A 229 -11.83 17.27 2.94
CA ILE A 229 -11.64 17.22 4.39
C ILE A 229 -12.99 17.08 5.11
N SER A 230 -14.00 17.90 4.76
CA SER A 230 -15.31 17.84 5.41
C SER A 230 -16.04 16.51 5.19
N ASN A 231 -15.80 15.80 4.08
CA ASN A 231 -16.35 14.45 3.89
C ASN A 231 -15.63 13.44 4.78
N LEU A 232 -14.30 13.47 4.79
CA LEU A 232 -13.48 12.56 5.58
C LEU A 232 -13.74 12.72 7.09
N GLU A 233 -13.88 13.96 7.59
CA GLU A 233 -14.25 14.25 8.99
C GLU A 233 -15.64 13.70 9.38
N LYS A 234 -16.54 13.51 8.42
CA LYS A 234 -17.86 12.91 8.64
C LYS A 234 -17.85 11.39 8.54
N GLY A 235 -16.68 10.77 8.30
CA GLY A 235 -16.55 9.34 8.06
C GLY A 235 -17.00 8.90 6.67
N ASN A 236 -17.12 9.83 5.70
CA ASN A 236 -17.39 9.51 4.31
C ASN A 236 -16.05 9.35 3.57
N PRO A 237 -15.59 8.12 3.25
CA PRO A 237 -14.36 7.93 2.51
C PRO A 237 -14.47 8.49 1.10
N VAL A 238 -13.33 8.87 0.54
CA VAL A 238 -13.23 9.44 -0.81
C VAL A 238 -12.37 8.54 -1.68
N ILE A 239 -12.84 8.09 -2.84
CA ILE A 239 -11.97 7.49 -3.85
C ILE A 239 -11.47 8.61 -4.76
N ALA A 240 -10.16 8.64 -5.00
CA ALA A 240 -9.53 9.52 -5.96
C ALA A 240 -8.98 8.71 -7.13
N THR A 241 -9.17 9.18 -8.36
CA THR A 241 -8.40 8.70 -9.52
C THR A 241 -7.24 9.66 -9.76
N MET A 242 -6.03 9.18 -9.55
CA MET A 242 -4.78 9.92 -9.64
C MET A 242 -4.25 9.89 -11.07
N GLY A 243 -3.67 11.00 -11.50
CA GLY A 243 -2.79 11.08 -12.66
C GLY A 243 -1.31 11.00 -12.27
N PRO A 244 -0.40 11.31 -13.22
CA PRO A 244 1.03 11.24 -12.98
C PRO A 244 1.49 12.11 -11.81
N GLY A 245 2.26 11.54 -10.89
CA GLY A 245 2.68 12.18 -9.65
C GLY A 245 3.25 11.19 -8.63
N HIS A 246 2.93 11.38 -7.36
CA HIS A 246 3.47 10.58 -6.26
C HIS A 246 2.95 9.13 -6.25
N PHE A 247 1.73 8.93 -6.74
CA PHE A 247 1.04 7.63 -6.66
C PHE A 247 1.20 6.77 -7.90
N THR A 248 1.41 7.38 -9.07
CA THR A 248 1.45 6.67 -10.36
C THR A 248 2.17 7.51 -11.42
N THR A 249 2.66 6.89 -12.48
CA THR A 249 3.11 7.59 -13.70
C THR A 249 2.01 7.67 -14.77
N GLU A 250 0.87 7.03 -14.53
CA GLU A 250 -0.27 6.93 -15.45
C GLU A 250 -1.57 7.27 -14.72
N GLY A 251 -2.54 6.34 -14.67
CA GLY A 251 -3.75 6.41 -13.86
C GLY A 251 -3.68 5.45 -12.67
N HIS A 252 -4.32 5.80 -11.55
CA HIS A 252 -4.43 4.90 -10.39
C HIS A 252 -5.61 5.27 -9.49
N TYR A 253 -6.28 4.29 -8.89
CA TYR A 253 -7.31 4.55 -7.88
C TYR A 253 -6.77 4.34 -6.46
N ILE A 254 -7.02 5.31 -5.58
CA ILE A 254 -6.69 5.24 -4.16
C ILE A 254 -7.88 5.65 -3.31
N VAL A 255 -7.88 5.26 -2.04
CA VAL A 255 -8.92 5.62 -1.07
C VAL A 255 -8.34 6.58 -0.04
N LEU A 256 -8.95 7.75 0.12
CA LEU A 256 -8.74 8.65 1.24
C LEU A 256 -9.71 8.24 2.34
N THR A 257 -9.19 7.86 3.50
CA THR A 257 -9.97 7.17 4.54
C THR A 257 -10.28 8.03 5.75
N GLY A 258 -9.50 9.09 5.97
CA GLY A 258 -9.68 10.00 7.09
C GLY A 258 -8.72 11.18 7.06
N VAL A 259 -8.78 11.99 8.12
CA VAL A 259 -7.88 13.12 8.36
C VAL A 259 -7.29 12.96 9.76
N THR A 260 -5.98 13.16 9.89
CA THR A 260 -5.29 13.18 11.18
C THR A 260 -5.54 14.48 11.94
N ASP A 261 -5.24 14.51 13.23
CA ASP A 261 -5.40 15.70 14.08
C ASP A 261 -4.59 16.92 13.57
N ASP A 262 -3.48 16.69 12.86
CA ASP A 262 -2.66 17.73 12.23
C ASP A 262 -3.09 18.07 10.78
N GLY A 263 -4.23 17.56 10.33
CA GLY A 263 -4.85 17.92 9.05
C GLY A 263 -4.32 17.19 7.83
N LYS A 264 -3.53 16.11 7.99
CA LYS A 264 -3.04 15.28 6.89
C LYS A 264 -4.07 14.21 6.53
N ILE A 265 -4.07 13.80 5.26
CA ILE A 265 -4.97 12.78 4.75
C ILE A 265 -4.37 11.39 4.97
N ILE A 266 -5.18 10.48 5.49
CA ILE A 266 -4.87 9.04 5.61
C ILE A 266 -5.29 8.37 4.31
N VAL A 267 -4.42 7.54 3.74
CA VAL A 267 -4.61 6.92 2.42
C VAL A 267 -4.48 5.40 2.52
N ASN A 268 -5.41 4.70 1.88
CA ASN A 268 -5.25 3.30 1.51
C ASN A 268 -4.97 3.21 0.00
N ASP A 269 -3.77 2.78 -0.33
CA ASP A 269 -3.32 2.53 -1.70
C ASP A 269 -3.14 1.02 -1.92
N SER A 270 -4.02 0.44 -2.74
CA SER A 270 -4.03 -0.99 -3.06
C SER A 270 -2.77 -1.49 -3.78
N ASP A 271 -1.92 -0.61 -4.25
CA ASP A 271 -0.71 -0.91 -5.00
C ASP A 271 0.58 -0.65 -4.18
N SER A 272 0.47 -0.08 -2.98
CA SER A 272 1.65 0.09 -2.10
C SER A 272 1.32 0.19 -0.61
N LYS A 273 1.94 -0.70 0.19
CA LYS A 273 1.89 -0.60 1.66
C LYS A 273 2.67 0.61 2.14
N GLU A 274 3.77 0.95 1.48
CA GLU A 274 4.60 2.11 1.84
C GLU A 274 3.84 3.44 1.69
N ARG A 275 3.06 3.61 0.60
CA ARG A 275 2.24 4.81 0.44
C ARG A 275 1.08 4.83 1.42
N SER A 276 0.54 3.67 1.77
CA SER A 276 -0.53 3.51 2.77
C SER A 276 -0.06 3.73 4.21
N SER A 277 1.23 3.53 4.52
CA SER A 277 1.79 3.78 5.86
C SER A 277 2.14 5.24 6.12
N LYS A 278 1.86 6.14 5.18
CA LYS A 278 2.17 7.57 5.25
C LYS A 278 0.87 8.38 5.28
N THR A 279 0.98 9.61 5.75
CA THR A 279 -0.07 10.62 5.63
C THR A 279 0.36 11.69 4.65
N TRP A 280 -0.62 12.34 4.02
CA TRP A 280 -0.39 13.16 2.82
C TRP A 280 -1.01 14.55 2.96
N ASP A 281 -0.34 15.55 2.40
CA ASP A 281 -0.92 16.88 2.26
C ASP A 281 -2.08 16.86 1.26
N VAL A 282 -3.18 17.53 1.61
CA VAL A 282 -4.37 17.59 0.74
C VAL A 282 -4.03 18.15 -0.66
N ASP A 283 -3.06 19.06 -0.74
CA ASP A 283 -2.56 19.66 -1.97
C ASP A 283 -2.01 18.65 -2.97
N VAL A 284 -1.55 17.47 -2.52
CA VAL A 284 -1.12 16.40 -3.42
C VAL A 284 -2.29 15.96 -4.30
N PHE A 285 -3.45 15.72 -3.69
CA PHE A 285 -4.65 15.30 -4.43
C PHE A 285 -5.21 16.42 -5.30
N LEU A 286 -5.15 17.68 -4.85
CA LEU A 286 -5.62 18.81 -5.66
C LEU A 286 -4.81 19.01 -6.94
N LYS A 287 -3.53 18.61 -6.93
CA LYS A 287 -2.64 18.71 -8.10
C LYS A 287 -2.71 17.49 -8.99
N GLU A 288 -2.84 16.31 -8.41
CA GLU A 288 -2.62 15.05 -9.11
C GLU A 288 -3.90 14.28 -9.42
N ALA A 289 -5.00 14.49 -8.69
CA ALA A 289 -6.25 13.80 -8.96
C ALA A 289 -6.93 14.34 -10.23
N LYS A 290 -7.43 13.41 -11.05
CA LYS A 290 -8.28 13.71 -12.21
C LYS A 290 -9.75 13.81 -11.82
N ASN A 291 -10.18 13.07 -10.79
CA ASN A 291 -11.54 13.12 -10.25
C ASN A 291 -11.58 12.52 -8.83
N VAL A 292 -12.63 12.86 -8.08
CA VAL A 292 -12.86 12.37 -6.70
C VAL A 292 -14.34 12.07 -6.47
N TRP A 293 -14.61 11.01 -5.72
CA TRP A 293 -15.96 10.59 -5.32
C TRP A 293 -16.04 10.40 -3.81
N ALA A 294 -17.04 10.99 -3.16
CA ALA A 294 -17.37 10.67 -1.77
C ALA A 294 -18.40 9.55 -1.71
N PHE A 295 -18.28 8.68 -0.70
CA PHE A 295 -19.14 7.53 -0.50
C PHE A 295 -19.83 7.56 0.85
N SER A 296 -21.07 7.10 0.87
CA SER A 296 -21.85 6.83 2.08
C SER A 296 -22.80 5.65 1.85
N VAL A 297 -23.46 5.20 2.91
CA VAL A 297 -24.64 4.30 2.85
C VAL A 297 -25.94 5.07 3.00
#